data_AF-A0A372Q611-F1
#
_entry.id   AF-A0A372Q611-F1
#
_cell.length_a   1.000
_cell.length_b   1.000
_cell.length_c   1.000
_cell.angle_alpha   90.00
_cell.angle_beta   90.00
_cell.angle_gamma   90.00
#
_symmetry.space_group_name_H-M   'P 1'
#
loop_
_entity.id
_entity.type
_entity.pdbx_description
1 polymer ?
#
loop_
_entity_poly.entity_id
_entity_poly.type
_entity_poly.pdbx_seq_one_letter_code
_entity_poly.pdbx_strand_id
1 'polypeptide(L)'
;MDKQYRVENLPALWRSIGLVNFESFRAYYMSDLAKNRTNYPFLSIFFKYAEQLELLKHLLPIVKFVQVLNSKLGYQLTRQKASDMSFRQFIENQSNGGENREIFNGLKTAFDDFSEGWNRVLPFVKRYQCHELPREKPNMTYKLPVVFGLMEPKDTGILLCAILDFLVDLQNKFLEEVMSIPPGTCRSFKFLDEQTVSSTSKIQSAKSNTPSRYYLQSMRIDHARSANIINFDWDDEILAYSQRNLAVAKGLYIIYDLTKIETELANILVFEKVHIGTQPESRLYLEPFPYHMELFQGCMRILSDIKNLITQEPIPADKMNLLGVSGISSSFMFPQESTLDNATENLSSLEFLLCFVKRTAVRDKDISIKDYISKWMKLSSLSTHEGFSKFLNIDLRLKHLVALYEFVEEQVVDVKIKYIHEKYKEELSADMKTAIMNSVDFKQQTTMKIAIPAEAFALALKRFMFRFLTLENQKEKEPLYVYLQDSSLNLWPSTVPEKLIYELFPENLLVANTYDAYDFTMRRLEQTFSLTTNQRTRLVTNSVNRDTRRFRFDYM
;
A
#
# COMPACT_ATOMS: atom_id res chain seq x y z
N MET A 1 52.57 51.88 -26.22
CA MET A 1 53.11 51.13 -25.07
C MET A 1 54.60 50.95 -25.27
N ASP A 2 55.40 51.46 -24.34
CA ASP A 2 56.87 51.35 -24.40
C ASP A 2 57.36 49.92 -24.08
N LYS A 3 58.55 49.56 -24.54
CA LYS A 3 59.19 48.25 -24.35
C LYS A 3 59.37 47.93 -22.87
N GLN A 4 59.66 48.95 -22.07
CA GLN A 4 59.82 48.86 -20.63
C GLN A 4 58.50 48.51 -19.91
N TYR A 5 57.39 49.15 -20.31
CA TYR A 5 56.05 48.82 -19.80
C TYR A 5 55.67 47.37 -20.07
N ARG A 6 56.06 46.82 -21.23
CA ARG A 6 55.82 45.40 -21.57
C ARG A 6 56.66 44.46 -20.71
N VAL A 7 57.95 44.72 -20.55
CA VAL A 7 58.86 43.88 -19.75
C VAL A 7 58.47 43.86 -18.27
N GLU A 8 58.00 44.99 -17.74
CA GLU A 8 57.59 45.11 -16.33
C GLU A 8 56.22 44.47 -16.04
N ASN A 9 55.27 44.50 -16.99
CA ASN A 9 53.89 44.07 -16.75
C ASN A 9 53.50 42.72 -17.40
N LEU A 10 54.20 42.24 -18.43
CA LEU A 10 53.91 40.94 -19.05
C LEU A 10 54.00 39.78 -18.05
N PRO A 11 55.04 39.64 -17.22
CA PRO A 11 55.12 38.54 -16.25
C PRO A 11 53.96 38.55 -15.23
N ALA A 12 53.41 39.72 -14.90
CA ALA A 12 52.26 39.85 -14.00
C ALA A 12 50.92 39.50 -14.68
N LEU A 13 50.82 39.67 -16.00
CA LEU A 13 49.67 39.25 -16.81
C LEU A 13 49.63 37.72 -17.00
N TRP A 14 50.79 37.07 -17.16
CA TRP A 14 50.94 35.61 -17.30
C TRP A 14 51.13 34.90 -15.95
N ARG A 15 50.33 35.25 -14.94
CA ARG A 15 50.42 34.65 -13.60
C ARG A 15 49.58 33.37 -13.47
N SER A 16 50.10 32.38 -12.77
CA SER A 16 49.30 31.24 -12.33
C SER A 16 48.28 31.68 -11.29
N ILE A 17 47.02 31.34 -11.51
CA ILE A 17 45.91 31.64 -10.60
C ILE A 17 45.37 30.37 -9.98
N GLY A 18 44.92 30.48 -8.72
CA GLY A 18 44.24 29.38 -8.05
C GLY A 18 42.95 28.99 -8.78
N LEU A 19 42.71 27.69 -8.90
CA LEU A 19 41.47 27.14 -9.41
C LEU A 19 40.45 27.09 -8.29
N VAL A 20 39.26 27.62 -8.54
CA VAL A 20 38.13 27.65 -7.60
C VAL A 20 37.31 26.40 -7.85
N ASN A 21 37.22 25.51 -6.86
CA ASN A 21 36.46 24.27 -6.90
C ASN A 21 36.13 23.80 -5.48
N PHE A 22 35.37 22.71 -5.36
CA PHE A 22 35.00 22.12 -4.07
C PHE A 22 36.20 21.82 -3.16
N GLU A 23 37.27 21.22 -3.69
CA GLU A 23 38.44 20.82 -2.88
C GLU A 23 39.19 22.03 -2.32
N SER A 24 39.38 23.07 -3.12
CA SER A 24 40.04 24.31 -2.68
C SER A 24 39.20 25.04 -1.63
N PHE A 25 37.87 25.06 -1.79
CA PHE A 25 36.95 25.59 -0.79
C PHE A 25 37.00 24.79 0.52
N ARG A 26 36.95 23.46 0.45
CA ARG A 26 37.07 22.56 1.60
C ARG A 26 38.41 22.76 2.32
N ALA A 27 39.51 22.82 1.58
CA ALA A 27 40.84 23.07 2.15
C ALA A 27 40.92 24.43 2.86
N TYR A 28 40.34 25.49 2.26
CA TYR A 28 40.28 26.80 2.87
C TYR A 28 39.52 26.78 4.20
N TYR A 29 38.33 26.17 4.24
CA TYR A 29 37.55 26.03 5.47
C TYR A 29 38.33 25.26 6.56
N MET A 30 38.99 24.17 6.17
CA MET A 30 39.72 23.30 7.10
C MET A 30 41.03 23.91 7.63
N SER A 31 41.60 24.90 6.95
CA SER A 31 42.85 25.55 7.37
C SER A 31 42.77 26.28 8.72
N ASP A 32 41.58 26.74 9.11
CA ASP A 32 41.31 27.38 10.41
C ASP A 32 40.06 26.76 11.04
N LEU A 33 40.09 25.44 11.20
CA LEU A 33 38.94 24.62 11.60
C LEU A 33 38.31 25.08 12.94
N ALA A 34 39.12 25.44 13.94
CA ALA A 34 38.61 25.81 15.26
C ALA A 34 37.77 27.10 15.20
N LYS A 35 38.26 28.11 14.47
CA LYS A 35 37.56 29.38 14.28
C LYS A 35 36.36 29.21 13.34
N ASN A 36 36.56 28.52 12.22
CA ASN A 36 35.53 28.37 11.20
C ASN A 36 34.35 27.51 11.67
N ARG A 37 34.59 26.47 12.49
CA ARG A 37 33.50 25.67 13.08
C ARG A 37 32.63 26.48 14.04
N THR A 38 33.22 27.47 14.72
CA THR A 38 32.50 28.35 15.66
C THR A 38 31.70 29.42 14.91
N ASN A 39 32.29 30.02 13.88
CA ASN A 39 31.68 31.13 13.13
C ASN A 39 30.75 30.67 12.00
N TYR A 40 30.99 29.49 11.46
CA TYR A 40 30.29 28.90 10.31
C TYR A 40 29.95 27.42 10.60
N PRO A 41 29.10 27.17 11.62
CA PRO A 41 28.78 25.82 12.06
C PRO A 41 27.99 25.03 11.00
N PHE A 42 27.22 25.70 10.13
CA PHE A 42 26.47 25.02 9.07
C PHE A 42 27.39 24.41 8.03
N LEU A 43 28.45 25.13 7.62
CA LEU A 43 29.46 24.58 6.71
C LEU A 43 30.13 23.32 7.27
N SER A 44 30.33 23.24 8.59
CA SER A 44 30.87 22.02 9.23
C SER A 44 29.94 20.82 9.04
N ILE A 45 28.63 21.02 9.12
CA ILE A 45 27.63 19.97 8.90
C ILE A 45 27.56 19.64 7.41
N PHE A 46 27.55 20.65 6.54
CA PHE A 46 27.59 20.45 5.09
C PHE A 46 28.75 19.57 4.65
N PHE A 47 29.99 19.88 5.05
CA PHE A 47 31.16 19.08 4.66
C PHE A 47 31.17 17.65 5.21
N LYS A 48 30.43 17.38 6.30
CA LYS A 48 30.23 16.03 6.82
C LYS A 48 29.33 15.20 5.90
N TYR A 49 28.36 15.83 5.24
CA TYR A 49 27.34 15.16 4.43
C TYR A 49 27.49 15.38 2.92
N ALA A 50 28.41 16.23 2.45
CA ALA A 50 28.50 16.71 1.07
C ALA A 50 28.37 15.61 0.00
N GLU A 51 29.14 14.52 0.12
CA GLU A 51 29.08 13.40 -0.83
C GLU A 51 27.75 12.65 -0.82
N GLN A 52 27.07 12.62 0.32
CA GLN A 52 25.79 11.90 0.48
C GLN A 52 24.61 12.77 0.07
N LEU A 53 24.68 14.10 0.21
CA LEU A 53 23.58 15.01 -0.11
C LEU A 53 23.15 14.92 -1.58
N GLU A 54 24.08 14.65 -2.50
CA GLU A 54 23.77 14.42 -3.92
C GLU A 54 22.86 13.21 -4.16
N LEU A 55 22.82 12.25 -3.23
CA LEU A 55 21.92 11.10 -3.33
C LEU A 55 20.45 11.50 -3.13
N LEU A 56 20.17 12.59 -2.41
CA LEU A 56 18.81 13.01 -2.06
C LEU A 56 17.99 13.48 -3.26
N LYS A 57 18.63 13.93 -4.34
CA LYS A 57 17.95 14.30 -5.59
C LYS A 57 17.12 13.15 -6.18
N HIS A 58 17.51 11.91 -5.89
CA HIS A 58 16.86 10.71 -6.39
C HIS A 58 15.61 10.30 -5.58
N LEU A 59 15.37 10.89 -4.40
CA LEU A 59 14.24 10.54 -3.54
C LEU A 59 12.89 10.77 -4.23
N LEU A 60 12.70 11.96 -4.81
CA LEU A 60 11.43 12.32 -5.44
C LEU A 60 11.15 11.52 -6.73
N PRO A 61 12.10 11.31 -7.66
CA PRO A 61 11.93 10.40 -8.78
C PRO A 61 11.49 8.99 -8.35
N ILE A 62 12.12 8.44 -7.31
CA ILE A 62 11.78 7.11 -6.80
C ILE A 62 10.33 7.08 -6.31
N VAL A 63 9.94 8.02 -5.45
CA VAL A 63 8.58 8.12 -4.91
C VAL A 63 7.54 8.26 -6.02
N LYS A 64 7.79 9.13 -7.00
CA LYS A 64 6.87 9.36 -8.13
C LYS A 64 6.65 8.10 -8.95
N PHE A 65 7.71 7.36 -9.28
CA PHE A 65 7.56 6.14 -10.08
C PHE A 65 6.81 5.04 -9.33
N VAL A 66 7.08 4.88 -8.02
CA VAL A 66 6.33 3.95 -7.15
C VAL A 66 4.84 4.33 -7.09
N GLN A 67 4.51 5.62 -7.01
CA GLN A 67 3.13 6.08 -7.08
C GLN A 67 2.47 5.78 -8.42
N VAL A 68 3.21 5.88 -9.54
CA VAL A 68 2.74 5.48 -10.86
C VAL A 68 2.41 3.98 -10.88
N LEU A 69 3.31 3.13 -10.40
CA LEU A 69 3.08 1.68 -10.29
C LEU A 69 1.83 1.37 -9.46
N ASN A 70 1.71 1.95 -8.26
CA ASN A 70 0.54 1.79 -7.40
C ASN A 70 -0.75 2.21 -8.10
N SER A 71 -0.73 3.33 -8.84
CA SER A 71 -1.92 3.85 -9.51
C SER A 71 -2.36 3.00 -10.72
N LYS A 72 -1.42 2.35 -11.40
CA LYS A 72 -1.67 1.61 -12.64
C LYS A 72 -1.87 0.12 -12.43
N LEU A 73 -1.24 -0.46 -11.42
CA LEU A 73 -1.21 -1.91 -11.18
C LEU A 73 -1.92 -2.33 -9.89
N GLY A 74 -2.20 -1.39 -8.98
CA GLY A 74 -2.85 -1.68 -7.71
C GLY A 74 -4.19 -2.38 -7.91
N TYR A 75 -4.43 -3.41 -7.10
CA TYR A 75 -5.60 -4.31 -7.12
C TYR A 75 -5.76 -5.16 -8.40
N GLN A 76 -4.95 -4.95 -9.44
CA GLN A 76 -5.02 -5.69 -10.71
C GLN A 76 -3.91 -6.75 -10.86
N LEU A 77 -2.82 -6.59 -10.11
CA LEU A 77 -1.64 -7.42 -10.22
C LEU A 77 -1.57 -8.44 -9.07
N THR A 78 -1.48 -9.73 -9.40
CA THR A 78 -1.19 -10.79 -8.44
C THR A 78 0.31 -10.86 -8.14
N ARG A 79 0.71 -11.46 -7.00
CA ARG A 79 2.13 -11.65 -6.64
C ARG A 79 2.93 -12.40 -7.70
N GLN A 80 2.35 -13.47 -8.25
CA GLN A 80 2.99 -14.26 -9.29
C GLN A 80 3.22 -13.42 -10.55
N LYS A 81 2.18 -12.71 -11.02
CA LYS A 81 2.29 -11.84 -12.19
C LYS A 81 3.26 -10.68 -11.97
N ALA A 82 3.37 -10.16 -10.74
CA ALA A 82 4.36 -9.14 -10.40
C ALA A 82 5.81 -9.66 -10.46
N SER A 83 6.01 -10.94 -10.16
CA SER A 83 7.31 -11.60 -10.21
C SER A 83 7.73 -11.97 -11.63
N ASP A 84 6.76 -12.21 -12.51
CA ASP A 84 7.01 -12.60 -13.91
C ASP A 84 7.07 -11.40 -14.86
N MET A 85 6.27 -10.35 -14.62
CA MET A 85 6.18 -9.17 -15.48
C MET A 85 7.40 -8.28 -15.32
N SER A 86 8.09 -7.97 -16.42
CA SER A 86 9.20 -7.01 -16.44
C SER A 86 8.73 -5.55 -16.52
N PHE A 87 9.57 -4.60 -16.11
CA PHE A 87 9.30 -3.17 -16.30
C PHE A 87 9.08 -2.78 -17.76
N ARG A 88 9.78 -3.44 -18.70
CA ARG A 88 9.55 -3.25 -20.14
C ARG A 88 8.12 -3.60 -20.54
N GLN A 89 7.68 -4.79 -20.16
CA GLN A 89 6.32 -5.25 -20.46
C GLN A 89 5.28 -4.34 -19.81
N PHE A 90 5.52 -3.85 -18.59
CA PHE A 90 4.66 -2.86 -17.95
C PHE A 90 4.52 -1.59 -18.81
N ILE A 91 5.63 -0.98 -19.24
CA ILE A 91 5.62 0.26 -20.03
C ILE A 91 4.92 0.05 -21.37
N GLU A 92 5.19 -1.06 -22.06
CA GLU A 92 4.56 -1.42 -23.34
C GLU A 92 3.05 -1.65 -23.16
N ASN A 93 2.63 -2.40 -22.14
CA ASN A 93 1.22 -2.70 -21.88
C ASN A 93 0.42 -1.43 -21.53
N GLN A 94 0.97 -0.53 -20.73
CA GLN A 94 0.29 0.72 -20.33
C GLN A 94 0.20 1.76 -21.44
N SER A 95 0.94 1.58 -22.54
CA SER A 95 0.98 2.50 -23.69
C SER A 95 0.28 1.93 -24.92
N ASN A 96 -0.64 0.97 -24.74
CA ASN A 96 -1.31 0.24 -25.83
C ASN A 96 -0.30 -0.40 -26.79
N GLY A 97 0.68 -1.14 -26.27
CA GLY A 97 1.74 -1.77 -27.06
C GLY A 97 2.76 -0.77 -27.64
N GLY A 98 2.88 0.42 -27.05
CA GLY A 98 3.77 1.48 -27.52
C GLY A 98 3.18 2.42 -28.57
N GLU A 99 1.91 2.26 -28.94
CA GLU A 99 1.23 3.16 -29.89
C GLU A 99 1.03 4.56 -29.31
N ASN A 100 0.71 4.66 -28.02
CA ASN A 100 0.62 5.95 -27.34
C ASN A 100 2.00 6.47 -26.96
N ARG A 101 2.63 7.18 -27.90
CA ARG A 101 4.01 7.71 -27.75
C ARG A 101 4.18 8.65 -26.56
N GLU A 102 3.18 9.46 -26.22
CA GLU A 102 3.26 10.39 -25.09
C GLU A 102 3.32 9.63 -23.76
N ILE A 103 2.41 8.66 -23.57
CA ILE A 103 2.41 7.82 -22.37
C ILE A 103 3.67 6.96 -22.31
N PHE A 104 4.08 6.37 -23.44
CA PHE A 104 5.30 5.57 -23.52
C PHE A 104 6.53 6.37 -23.11
N ASN A 105 6.73 7.56 -23.69
CA ASN A 105 7.87 8.41 -23.38
C ASN A 105 7.83 8.90 -21.93
N GLY A 106 6.66 9.30 -21.42
CA GLY A 106 6.51 9.73 -20.03
C GLY A 106 6.85 8.62 -19.03
N LEU A 107 6.35 7.40 -19.26
CA LEU A 107 6.66 6.24 -18.42
C LEU A 107 8.12 5.82 -18.52
N LYS A 108 8.69 5.89 -19.73
CA LYS A 108 10.10 5.60 -19.97
C LYS A 108 11.00 6.55 -19.20
N THR A 109 10.80 7.87 -19.33
CA THR A 109 11.59 8.86 -18.59
C THR A 109 11.44 8.66 -17.08
N ALA A 110 10.22 8.45 -16.59
CA ALA A 110 10.00 8.21 -15.16
C ALA A 110 10.70 6.93 -14.66
N PHE A 111 10.75 5.88 -15.48
CA PHE A 111 11.50 4.66 -15.15
C PHE A 111 13.01 4.87 -15.21
N ASP A 112 13.52 5.62 -16.21
CA ASP A 112 14.94 5.93 -16.32
C ASP A 112 15.43 6.69 -15.08
N ASP A 113 14.70 7.71 -14.64
CA ASP A 113 15.02 8.48 -13.42
C ASP A 113 14.95 7.59 -12.15
N PHE A 114 13.95 6.70 -12.06
CA PHE A 114 13.83 5.73 -10.97
C PHE A 114 15.00 4.73 -10.97
N SER A 115 15.37 4.22 -12.13
CA SER A 115 16.43 3.24 -12.31
C SER A 115 17.80 3.84 -11.99
N GLU A 116 18.05 5.08 -12.41
CA GLU A 116 19.24 5.82 -12.05
C GLU A 116 19.33 6.00 -10.53
N GLY A 117 18.25 6.50 -9.91
CA GLY A 117 18.19 6.71 -8.47
C GLY A 117 18.40 5.43 -7.66
N TRP A 118 17.72 4.36 -8.06
CA TRP A 118 17.88 3.04 -7.45
C TRP A 118 19.33 2.56 -7.51
N ASN A 119 19.94 2.57 -8.70
CA ASN A 119 21.30 2.07 -8.91
C ASN A 119 22.36 2.93 -8.23
N ARG A 120 22.12 4.24 -8.10
CA ARG A 120 23.02 5.15 -7.41
C ARG A 120 22.97 4.98 -5.89
N VAL A 121 21.78 4.77 -5.32
CA VAL A 121 21.57 4.74 -3.86
C VAL A 121 21.78 3.36 -3.26
N LEU A 122 21.30 2.30 -3.91
CA LEU A 122 21.31 0.94 -3.38
C LEU A 122 22.69 0.44 -2.88
N PRO A 123 23.83 0.76 -3.52
CA PRO A 123 25.15 0.37 -3.01
C PRO A 123 25.45 0.86 -1.58
N PHE A 124 24.92 2.03 -1.19
CA PHE A 124 25.13 2.63 0.14
C PHE A 124 24.25 2.00 1.23
N VAL A 125 23.16 1.32 0.84
CA VAL A 125 22.17 0.75 1.76
C VAL A 125 22.62 -0.63 2.25
N LYS A 126 23.16 -0.75 3.46
CA LYS A 126 23.68 -2.04 3.96
C LYS A 126 22.66 -2.86 4.75
N ARG A 127 21.73 -2.19 5.41
CA ARG A 127 20.78 -2.80 6.34
C ARG A 127 19.40 -2.19 6.14
N TYR A 128 18.39 -2.97 6.47
CA TYR A 128 17.03 -2.50 6.62
C TYR A 128 16.50 -2.97 7.97
N GLN A 129 16.15 -2.02 8.84
CA GLN A 129 15.80 -2.31 10.23
C GLN A 129 16.88 -3.18 10.90
N CYS A 130 16.52 -4.36 11.43
CA CYS A 130 17.44 -5.29 12.07
C CYS A 130 18.16 -6.22 11.08
N HIS A 131 17.77 -6.26 9.81
CA HIS A 131 18.25 -7.23 8.82
C HIS A 131 19.39 -6.69 7.97
N GLU A 132 20.39 -7.53 7.70
CA GLU A 132 21.41 -7.25 6.69
C GLU A 132 20.86 -7.57 5.30
N LEU A 133 21.07 -6.67 4.35
CA LEU A 133 20.67 -6.91 2.97
C LEU A 133 21.69 -7.83 2.27
N PRO A 134 21.27 -8.58 1.23
CA PRO A 134 22.17 -9.39 0.43
C PRO A 134 23.38 -8.57 -0.07
N ARG A 135 24.56 -9.20 -0.06
CA ARG A 135 25.80 -8.57 -0.57
C ARG A 135 25.72 -8.32 -2.07
N GLU A 136 25.18 -9.27 -2.80
CA GLU A 136 24.87 -9.14 -4.22
C GLU A 136 23.52 -8.46 -4.37
N LYS A 137 23.55 -7.26 -4.93
CA LYS A 137 22.36 -6.43 -5.13
C LYS A 137 22.09 -6.29 -6.62
N PRO A 138 20.83 -6.39 -7.05
CA PRO A 138 20.50 -6.30 -8.46
C PRO A 138 20.63 -4.86 -8.97
N ASN A 139 21.09 -4.74 -10.22
CA ASN A 139 21.02 -3.48 -10.94
C ASN A 139 19.63 -3.34 -11.58
N MET A 140 18.96 -2.24 -11.29
CA MET A 140 17.69 -1.88 -11.90
C MET A 140 17.86 -1.72 -13.40
N THR A 141 17.08 -2.51 -14.15
CA THR A 141 17.03 -2.50 -15.61
C THR A 141 15.62 -2.83 -16.07
N TYR A 142 15.30 -2.50 -17.31
CA TYR A 142 14.02 -2.81 -17.95
C TYR A 142 13.61 -4.29 -17.90
N LYS A 143 14.58 -5.20 -17.76
CA LYS A 143 14.34 -6.65 -17.73
C LYS A 143 13.97 -7.16 -16.34
N LEU A 144 14.25 -6.39 -15.29
CA LEU A 144 13.89 -6.82 -13.95
C LEU A 144 12.36 -6.88 -13.79
N PRO A 145 11.87 -7.81 -12.95
CA PRO A 145 10.47 -7.86 -12.58
C PRO A 145 9.96 -6.59 -11.88
N VAL A 146 8.70 -6.26 -12.10
CA VAL A 146 8.06 -5.08 -11.51
C VAL A 146 8.00 -5.15 -9.98
N VAL A 147 8.04 -6.36 -9.38
CA VAL A 147 8.05 -6.57 -7.93
C VAL A 147 9.16 -5.78 -7.21
N PHE A 148 10.27 -5.47 -7.88
CA PHE A 148 11.35 -4.63 -7.31
C PHE A 148 10.94 -3.17 -7.09
N GLY A 149 9.91 -2.69 -7.79
CA GLY A 149 9.38 -1.33 -7.67
C GLY A 149 8.14 -1.24 -6.77
N LEU A 150 7.68 -2.35 -6.18
CA LEU A 150 6.48 -2.39 -5.36
C LEU A 150 6.83 -2.26 -3.88
N MET A 151 6.10 -1.41 -3.16
CA MET A 151 6.32 -1.18 -1.72
C MET A 151 5.85 -2.38 -0.90
N GLU A 152 6.79 -3.11 -0.31
CA GLU A 152 6.45 -4.25 0.55
C GLU A 152 7.56 -4.51 1.58
N PRO A 153 7.24 -4.65 2.88
CA PRO A 153 8.24 -4.85 3.93
C PRO A 153 8.81 -6.28 4.01
N LYS A 154 8.56 -7.11 2.99
CA LYS A 154 8.99 -8.51 2.89
C LYS A 154 9.50 -8.83 1.49
N ASP A 155 10.18 -9.97 1.37
CA ASP A 155 10.70 -10.51 0.11
C ASP A 155 11.54 -9.47 -0.68
N THR A 156 11.26 -9.35 -1.98
CA THR A 156 11.99 -8.47 -2.90
C THR A 156 11.73 -6.99 -2.63
N GLY A 157 10.56 -6.63 -2.10
CA GLY A 157 10.18 -5.24 -1.82
C GLY A 157 10.99 -4.58 -0.70
N ILE A 158 11.70 -5.38 0.11
CA ILE A 158 12.60 -4.89 1.17
C ILE A 158 13.64 -3.90 0.62
N LEU A 159 14.15 -4.15 -0.60
CA LEU A 159 15.18 -3.29 -1.19
C LEU A 159 14.68 -1.86 -1.42
N LEU A 160 13.45 -1.71 -1.92
CA LEU A 160 12.83 -0.39 -2.11
C LEU A 160 12.57 0.28 -0.77
N CYS A 161 12.05 -0.46 0.20
CA CYS A 161 11.82 0.04 1.56
C CYS A 161 13.12 0.57 2.17
N ALA A 162 14.23 -0.15 1.97
CA ALA A 162 15.54 0.22 2.49
C ALA A 162 16.16 1.44 1.80
N ILE A 163 15.95 1.59 0.48
CA ILE A 163 16.36 2.79 -0.26
C ILE A 163 15.63 4.03 0.27
N LEU A 164 14.31 3.95 0.43
CA LEU A 164 13.53 5.06 0.96
C LEU A 164 13.91 5.39 2.40
N ASP A 165 14.07 4.37 3.24
CA ASP A 165 14.51 4.51 4.64
C ASP A 165 15.86 5.23 4.72
N PHE A 166 16.84 4.80 3.92
CA PHE A 166 18.16 5.44 3.85
C PHE A 166 18.11 6.91 3.42
N LEU A 167 17.38 7.21 2.34
CA LEU A 167 17.30 8.58 1.81
C LEU A 167 16.55 9.52 2.77
N VAL A 168 15.44 9.06 3.33
CA VAL A 168 14.67 9.85 4.31
C VAL A 168 15.48 10.06 5.58
N ASP A 169 16.14 9.01 6.09
CA ASP A 169 17.04 9.12 7.24
C ASP A 169 18.17 10.13 6.98
N LEU A 170 18.76 10.10 5.79
CA LEU A 170 19.83 11.01 5.41
C LEU A 170 19.36 12.47 5.45
N GLN A 171 18.20 12.77 4.85
CA GLN A 171 17.62 14.11 4.90
C GLN A 171 17.27 14.50 6.34
N ASN A 172 16.55 13.66 7.07
CA ASN A 172 16.09 13.97 8.41
C ASN A 172 17.26 14.16 9.37
N LYS A 173 18.29 13.31 9.36
CA LYS A 173 19.49 13.46 10.20
C LYS A 173 20.26 14.73 9.87
N PHE A 174 20.41 15.05 8.58
CA PHE A 174 21.04 16.31 8.16
C PHE A 174 20.27 17.51 8.73
N LEU A 175 18.95 17.56 8.54
CA LEU A 175 18.11 18.65 9.03
C LEU A 175 18.12 18.71 10.57
N GLU A 176 18.04 17.58 11.27
CA GLU A 176 18.11 17.52 12.74
C GLU A 176 19.43 18.06 13.28
N GLU A 177 20.56 17.70 12.67
CA GLU A 177 21.87 18.26 13.03
C GLU A 177 21.93 19.76 12.77
N VAL A 178 21.36 20.24 11.67
CA VAL A 178 21.24 21.67 11.38
C VAL A 178 20.40 22.39 12.44
N MET A 179 19.25 21.82 12.82
CA MET A 179 18.37 22.39 13.85
C MET A 179 18.96 22.29 15.27
N SER A 180 20.04 21.51 15.47
CA SER A 180 20.79 21.46 16.73
C SER A 180 21.71 22.67 16.92
N ILE A 181 22.00 23.43 15.85
CA ILE A 181 22.77 24.67 15.93
C ILE A 181 21.99 25.69 16.79
N PRO A 182 22.60 26.28 17.84
CA PRO A 182 21.88 27.21 18.69
C PRO A 182 21.45 28.46 17.91
N PRO A 183 20.23 28.98 18.14
CA PRO A 183 19.75 30.22 17.53
C PRO A 183 20.70 31.38 17.77
N GLY A 184 20.92 32.22 16.75
CA GLY A 184 21.83 33.37 16.82
C GLY A 184 23.32 33.04 16.59
N THR A 185 23.70 31.77 16.56
CA THR A 185 25.10 31.36 16.27
C THR A 185 25.41 31.38 14.77
N CYS A 186 24.41 31.09 13.92
CA CYS A 186 24.53 31.06 12.47
C CYS A 186 23.73 32.23 11.86
N ARG A 187 24.41 33.18 11.23
CA ARG A 187 23.76 34.35 10.59
C ARG A 187 23.00 34.00 9.32
N SER A 188 23.27 32.83 8.76
CA SER A 188 22.70 32.31 7.51
C SER A 188 21.27 31.77 7.70
N PHE A 189 20.82 31.57 8.95
CA PHE A 189 19.49 31.04 9.30
C PHE A 189 18.45 32.10 9.65
N LYS A 190 18.64 33.36 9.25
CA LYS A 190 17.68 34.45 9.55
C LYS A 190 16.23 34.12 9.14
N PHE A 191 16.06 33.37 8.06
CA PHE A 191 14.73 32.94 7.59
C PHE A 191 14.03 31.95 8.54
N LEU A 192 14.78 31.18 9.34
CA LEU A 192 14.21 30.27 10.35
C LEU A 192 13.74 31.03 11.60
N ASP A 193 14.39 32.14 11.93
CA ASP A 193 13.98 32.99 13.04
C ASP A 193 12.61 33.63 12.77
N GLU A 194 12.34 34.06 11.52
CA GLU A 194 11.07 34.70 11.12
C GLU A 194 9.85 33.74 11.17
N GLN A 195 10.03 32.45 10.87
CA GLN A 195 8.94 31.45 10.90
C GLN A 195 8.43 31.16 12.32
N THR A 196 9.29 31.31 13.35
CA THR A 196 8.86 31.12 14.74
C THR A 196 7.90 32.21 15.23
N VAL A 197 7.92 33.39 14.61
CA VAL A 197 7.12 34.55 15.02
C VAL A 197 5.72 34.54 14.39
N SER A 198 5.55 33.90 13.23
CA SER A 198 4.28 33.86 12.48
C SER A 198 3.34 32.72 12.90
N SER A 199 3.84 31.69 13.59
CA SER A 199 3.04 30.52 14.01
C SER A 199 2.33 30.69 15.35
N THR A 200 2.59 31.77 16.10
CA THR A 200 1.84 32.07 17.33
C THR A 200 0.62 32.93 17.03
N SER A 201 -0.54 32.28 16.89
CA SER A 201 -1.80 32.92 17.26
C SER A 201 -1.65 33.53 18.65
N LYS A 202 -2.02 34.83 18.76
CA LYS A 202 -2.06 35.64 19.98
C LYS A 202 -2.58 34.84 21.20
N ILE A 203 -1.68 34.27 22.00
CA ILE A 203 -1.93 33.95 23.40
C ILE A 203 -0.72 34.47 24.17
N GLN A 204 -1.00 35.46 25.01
CA GLN A 204 -0.02 36.14 25.84
C GLN A 204 0.51 35.22 26.94
N SER A 205 1.75 35.54 27.34
CA SER A 205 2.38 35.28 28.64
C SER A 205 2.82 33.85 28.96
N ALA A 206 4.12 33.60 28.82
CA ALA A 206 5.06 33.53 29.96
C ALA A 206 6.46 33.31 29.40
N LYS A 207 7.45 34.05 29.90
CA LYS A 207 8.88 33.83 29.59
C LYS A 207 9.26 32.42 30.07
N SER A 208 9.31 31.45 29.16
CA SER A 208 10.05 30.21 29.40
C SER A 208 11.50 30.44 28.96
N ASN A 209 12.44 30.22 29.88
CA ASN A 209 13.89 30.29 29.64
C ASN A 209 14.40 29.07 28.85
N THR A 210 13.71 28.71 27.78
CA THR A 210 14.17 27.70 26.82
C THR A 210 14.59 28.43 25.55
N PRO A 211 15.84 28.27 25.07
CA PRO A 211 16.25 28.91 23.83
C PRO A 211 15.30 28.45 22.71
N SER A 212 14.75 29.42 21.99
CA SER A 212 13.79 29.24 20.89
C SER A 212 14.34 28.28 19.85
N ARG A 213 14.08 26.99 19.99
CA ARG A 213 14.57 25.97 19.05
C ARG A 213 13.92 26.20 17.68
N TYR A 214 14.68 26.07 16.61
CA TYR A 214 14.13 26.05 15.27
C TYR A 214 13.06 24.96 15.15
N TYR A 215 11.90 25.31 14.58
CA TYR A 215 10.80 24.37 14.36
C TYR A 215 10.89 23.79 12.96
N LEU A 216 10.97 22.46 12.85
CA LEU A 216 10.95 21.75 11.58
C LEU A 216 9.56 21.18 11.33
N GLN A 217 8.91 21.63 10.26
CA GLN A 217 7.61 21.09 9.86
C GLN A 217 7.75 19.61 9.49
N SER A 218 6.84 18.78 9.99
CA SER A 218 6.74 17.37 9.61
C SER A 218 5.71 17.18 8.51
N MET A 219 6.03 16.37 7.50
CA MET A 219 5.16 16.08 6.35
C MET A 219 5.34 14.62 5.91
N ARG A 220 4.28 14.03 5.34
CA ARG A 220 4.37 12.73 4.69
C ARG A 220 5.00 12.85 3.30
N ILE A 221 5.78 11.85 2.90
CA ILE A 221 6.51 11.87 1.63
C ILE A 221 5.58 11.90 0.40
N ASP A 222 4.38 11.34 0.51
CA ASP A 222 3.37 11.33 -0.55
C ASP A 222 2.76 12.71 -0.82
N HIS A 223 2.87 13.64 0.14
CA HIS A 223 2.43 15.03 0.02
C HIS A 223 3.59 16.00 -0.23
N ALA A 224 4.84 15.54 -0.17
CA ALA A 224 6.01 16.37 -0.30
C ALA A 224 6.14 16.95 -1.72
N ARG A 225 6.44 18.24 -1.82
CA ARG A 225 6.78 18.91 -3.08
C ARG A 225 8.29 18.91 -3.28
N SER A 226 8.73 19.25 -4.49
CA SER A 226 10.17 19.39 -4.80
C SER A 226 10.90 20.35 -3.85
N ALA A 227 10.24 21.44 -3.44
CA ALA A 227 10.81 22.39 -2.48
C ALA A 227 11.04 21.80 -1.08
N ASN A 228 10.30 20.76 -0.70
CA ASN A 228 10.35 20.15 0.63
C ASN A 228 11.42 19.06 0.78
N ILE A 229 11.97 18.58 -0.34
CA ILE A 229 13.01 17.56 -0.40
C ILE A 229 14.31 18.23 -0.82
N ILE A 230 15.43 17.78 -0.25
CA ILE A 230 16.74 18.27 -0.67
C ILE A 230 17.03 17.73 -2.08
N ASN A 231 17.06 18.62 -3.06
CA ASN A 231 17.50 18.35 -4.41
C ASN A 231 18.81 19.12 -4.62
N PHE A 232 19.93 18.42 -4.52
CA PHE A 232 21.25 19.03 -4.50
C PHE A 232 22.17 18.33 -5.48
N ASP A 233 22.84 19.14 -6.30
CA ASP A 233 24.00 18.79 -7.09
C ASP A 233 25.03 19.90 -6.88
N TRP A 234 26.29 19.53 -6.68
CA TRP A 234 27.34 20.52 -6.49
C TRP A 234 27.51 21.38 -7.75
N ASP A 235 27.46 22.69 -7.57
CA ASP A 235 27.72 23.67 -8.62
C ASP A 235 28.82 24.63 -8.15
N ASP A 236 29.91 24.70 -8.92
CA ASP A 236 31.03 25.61 -8.64
C ASP A 236 30.59 27.09 -8.73
N GLU A 237 29.44 27.41 -9.33
CA GLU A 237 28.85 28.75 -9.30
C GLU A 237 28.55 29.25 -7.87
N ILE A 238 28.33 28.35 -6.90
CA ILE A 238 28.18 28.71 -5.48
C ILE A 238 29.45 29.42 -4.97
N LEU A 239 30.61 29.11 -5.55
CA LEU A 239 31.90 29.71 -5.22
C LEU A 239 32.18 31.02 -5.98
N ALA A 240 31.20 31.59 -6.71
CA ALA A 240 31.32 32.90 -7.35
C ALA A 240 31.67 34.02 -6.36
N TYR A 241 31.38 33.84 -5.07
CA TYR A 241 31.75 34.74 -3.98
C TYR A 241 33.19 34.52 -3.47
N SER A 242 34.10 34.14 -4.36
CA SER A 242 35.53 34.00 -4.08
C SER A 242 36.34 35.10 -4.76
N GLN A 243 37.43 35.52 -4.12
CA GLN A 243 38.36 36.52 -4.64
C GLN A 243 39.76 35.96 -4.67
N ARG A 244 40.48 36.19 -5.78
CA ARG A 244 41.89 35.85 -5.88
C ARG A 244 42.73 36.97 -5.31
N ASN A 245 43.74 36.62 -4.52
CA ASN A 245 44.64 37.61 -3.96
C ASN A 245 45.44 38.28 -5.09
N LEU A 246 45.32 39.61 -5.18
CA LEU A 246 45.93 40.41 -6.25
C LEU A 246 47.40 40.76 -5.99
N ALA A 247 47.92 40.49 -4.79
CA ALA A 247 49.31 40.78 -4.45
C ALA A 247 50.30 39.93 -5.27
N VAL A 248 51.48 40.49 -5.51
CA VAL A 248 52.57 39.84 -6.27
C VAL A 248 52.88 38.46 -5.66
N ALA A 249 52.99 37.43 -6.51
CA ALA A 249 53.20 36.03 -6.15
C ALA A 249 52.10 35.36 -5.28
N LYS A 250 50.97 36.03 -5.01
CA LYS A 250 49.86 35.48 -4.23
C LYS A 250 48.63 35.06 -5.04
N GLY A 251 48.71 35.04 -6.38
CA GLY A 251 47.58 34.71 -7.26
C GLY A 251 46.96 33.31 -7.05
N LEU A 252 47.67 32.40 -6.38
CA LEU A 252 47.19 31.08 -5.97
C LEU A 252 46.32 31.09 -4.71
N TYR A 253 46.42 32.14 -3.87
CA TYR A 253 45.62 32.26 -2.65
C TYR A 253 44.23 32.79 -2.98
N ILE A 254 43.23 31.95 -2.77
CA ILE A 254 41.82 32.28 -2.93
C ILE A 254 41.26 32.63 -1.55
N ILE A 255 40.49 33.70 -1.47
CA ILE A 255 39.76 34.15 -0.29
C ILE A 255 38.28 33.89 -0.56
N TYR A 256 37.64 33.07 0.25
CA TYR A 256 36.23 32.74 0.12
C TYR A 256 35.39 33.58 1.08
N ASP A 257 34.30 34.18 0.58
CA ASP A 257 33.26 34.78 1.41
C ASP A 257 32.39 33.67 2.00
N LEU A 258 32.84 33.12 3.13
CA LEU A 258 32.17 32.02 3.82
C LEU A 258 30.73 32.38 4.24
N THR A 259 30.44 33.66 4.52
CA THR A 259 29.10 34.08 4.93
C THR A 259 28.11 33.98 3.77
N LYS A 260 28.49 34.44 2.57
CA LYS A 260 27.62 34.34 1.39
C LYS A 260 27.43 32.90 0.96
N ILE A 261 28.52 32.14 0.88
CA ILE A 261 28.48 30.72 0.50
C ILE A 261 27.61 29.91 1.47
N GLU A 262 27.75 30.14 2.79
CA GLU A 262 26.92 29.49 3.80
C GLU A 262 25.44 29.86 3.66
N THR A 263 25.14 31.12 3.31
CA THR A 263 23.77 31.59 3.09
C THR A 263 23.12 30.93 1.86
N GLU A 264 23.82 30.86 0.73
CA GLU A 264 23.32 30.17 -0.46
C GLU A 264 23.07 28.69 -0.20
N LEU A 265 24.03 28.01 0.45
CA LEU A 265 23.89 26.60 0.80
C LEU A 265 22.73 26.38 1.78
N ALA A 266 22.53 27.27 2.75
CA ALA A 266 21.41 27.17 3.69
C ALA A 266 20.06 27.36 2.97
N ASN A 267 19.99 28.27 2.01
CA ASN A 267 18.80 28.47 1.17
C ASN A 267 18.49 27.23 0.31
N ILE A 268 19.51 26.58 -0.26
CA ILE A 268 19.30 25.38 -1.09
C ILE A 268 18.90 24.17 -0.22
N LEU A 269 19.63 23.94 0.88
CA LEU A 269 19.59 22.70 1.65
C LEU A 269 18.64 22.70 2.85
N VAL A 270 18.17 23.87 3.31
CA VAL A 270 17.38 23.98 4.56
C VAL A 270 16.08 24.74 4.35
N PHE A 271 16.06 25.80 3.54
CA PHE A 271 14.85 26.59 3.29
C PHE A 271 13.71 25.73 2.73
N GLU A 272 12.52 25.85 3.33
CA GLU A 272 11.29 25.09 3.02
C GLU A 272 11.40 23.55 3.11
N LYS A 273 12.52 23.02 3.61
CA LYS A 273 12.69 21.58 3.82
C LYS A 273 11.92 21.11 5.04
N VAL A 274 11.42 19.89 4.95
CA VAL A 274 10.55 19.30 5.98
C VAL A 274 11.17 18.02 6.52
N HIS A 275 10.84 17.72 7.77
CA HIS A 275 11.04 16.39 8.32
C HIS A 275 10.04 15.45 7.66
N ILE A 276 10.53 14.35 7.09
CA ILE A 276 9.65 13.37 6.44
C ILE A 276 9.25 12.32 7.48
N GLY A 277 7.95 12.26 7.78
CA GLY A 277 7.36 11.29 8.71
C GLY A 277 6.89 10.00 8.03
N THR A 278 6.81 8.92 8.80
CA THR A 278 6.16 7.67 8.38
C THR A 278 4.63 7.79 8.39
N GLN A 279 3.94 6.81 7.83
CA GLN A 279 2.47 6.75 7.91
C GLN A 279 2.01 6.50 9.37
N PRO A 280 0.81 6.97 9.77
CA PRO A 280 0.35 6.85 11.17
C PRO A 280 0.23 5.39 11.66
N GLU A 281 -0.14 4.48 10.75
CA GLU A 281 -0.43 3.07 11.05
C GLU A 281 0.67 2.11 10.56
N SER A 282 1.76 2.65 9.99
CA SER A 282 2.82 1.84 9.39
C SER A 282 4.20 2.46 9.60
N ARG A 283 5.21 1.61 9.79
CA ARG A 283 6.63 2.04 9.81
C ARG A 283 7.15 2.40 8.42
N LEU A 284 6.35 2.27 7.38
CA LEU A 284 6.71 2.60 6.01
C LEU A 284 6.42 4.07 5.68
N TYR A 285 7.22 4.64 4.78
CA TYR A 285 7.01 6.00 4.27
C TYR A 285 5.90 6.07 3.22
N LEU A 286 5.70 4.99 2.46
CA LEU A 286 4.63 4.84 1.46
C LEU A 286 3.72 3.67 1.84
N GLU A 287 2.48 3.70 1.34
CA GLU A 287 1.54 2.60 1.52
C GLU A 287 2.05 1.31 0.85
N PRO A 288 1.85 0.14 1.48
CA PRO A 288 2.13 -1.15 0.84
C PRO A 288 1.37 -1.31 -0.48
N PHE A 289 1.97 -2.01 -1.43
CA PHE A 289 1.33 -2.32 -2.70
C PHE A 289 0.11 -3.22 -2.49
N PRO A 290 -1.09 -2.83 -2.97
CA PRO A 290 -2.28 -3.66 -2.84
C PRO A 290 -2.32 -4.69 -3.98
N TYR A 291 -1.93 -5.93 -3.69
CA TYR A 291 -2.06 -7.03 -4.64
C TYR A 291 -3.53 -7.45 -4.84
N HIS A 292 -3.84 -7.90 -6.05
CA HIS A 292 -5.13 -8.50 -6.38
C HIS A 292 -5.40 -9.72 -5.49
N MET A 293 -6.62 -9.85 -4.94
CA MET A 293 -7.08 -10.93 -4.06
C MET A 293 -6.48 -10.91 -2.65
N GLU A 294 -5.80 -9.82 -2.26
CA GLU A 294 -5.15 -9.70 -0.96
C GLU A 294 -5.75 -8.59 -0.09
N LEU A 295 -6.96 -8.11 -0.42
CA LEU A 295 -7.63 -7.00 0.27
C LEU A 295 -7.62 -7.17 1.80
N PHE A 296 -7.96 -8.37 2.27
CA PHE A 296 -8.08 -8.67 3.69
C PHE A 296 -6.74 -8.80 4.41
N GLN A 297 -5.60 -8.87 3.71
CA GLN A 297 -4.29 -8.88 4.35
C GLN A 297 -3.92 -7.51 4.93
N GLY A 298 -4.20 -6.44 4.18
CA GLY A 298 -3.94 -5.06 4.63
C GLY A 298 -5.12 -4.43 5.38
N CYS A 299 -6.34 -4.91 5.14
CA CYS A 299 -7.56 -4.35 5.74
C CYS A 299 -8.54 -5.46 6.15
N MET A 300 -8.17 -6.28 7.13
CA MET A 300 -8.97 -7.42 7.62
C MET A 300 -10.44 -7.07 7.93
N ARG A 301 -10.69 -5.84 8.41
CA ARG A 301 -12.02 -5.36 8.84
C ARG A 301 -12.68 -4.42 7.84
N ILE A 302 -12.21 -4.33 6.60
CA ILE A 302 -12.70 -3.34 5.62
C ILE A 302 -14.22 -3.36 5.43
N LEU A 303 -14.85 -4.53 5.41
CA LEU A 303 -16.30 -4.64 5.28
C LEU A 303 -17.01 -4.06 6.51
N SER A 304 -16.47 -4.27 7.71
CA SER A 304 -16.98 -3.66 8.94
C SER A 304 -16.78 -2.15 8.94
N ASP A 305 -15.61 -1.69 8.52
CA ASP A 305 -15.29 -0.27 8.44
C ASP A 305 -16.29 0.45 7.53
N ILE A 306 -16.63 -0.16 6.40
CA ILE A 306 -17.62 0.39 5.47
C ILE A 306 -19.04 0.32 6.05
N LYS A 307 -19.42 -0.77 6.72
CA LYS A 307 -20.70 -0.86 7.44
C LYS A 307 -20.85 0.21 8.52
N ASN A 308 -19.74 0.59 9.17
CA ASN A 308 -19.70 1.65 10.17
C ASN A 308 -19.75 3.06 9.54
N LEU A 309 -19.25 3.23 8.31
CA LEU A 309 -19.33 4.49 7.57
C LEU A 309 -20.71 4.72 6.92
N ILE A 310 -21.28 3.66 6.34
CA ILE A 310 -22.50 3.69 5.53
C ILE A 310 -23.38 2.49 5.90
N THR A 311 -24.63 2.73 6.29
CA THR A 311 -25.61 1.67 6.54
C THR A 311 -25.81 0.82 5.27
N GLN A 312 -25.41 -0.45 5.35
CA GLN A 312 -25.53 -1.40 4.24
C GLN A 312 -26.92 -2.07 4.22
N GLU A 313 -27.44 -2.34 3.02
CA GLU A 313 -28.71 -2.99 2.74
C GLU A 313 -28.47 -4.14 1.74
N PRO A 314 -29.24 -5.24 1.81
CA PRO A 314 -29.12 -6.34 0.85
C PRO A 314 -29.49 -5.88 -0.56
N ILE A 315 -28.96 -6.57 -1.58
CA ILE A 315 -29.35 -6.29 -2.97
C ILE A 315 -30.85 -6.64 -3.15
N PRO A 316 -31.67 -5.72 -3.71
CA PRO A 316 -33.07 -6.00 -3.99
C PRO A 316 -33.26 -7.23 -4.89
N ALA A 317 -34.30 -8.02 -4.63
CA ALA A 317 -34.53 -9.30 -5.33
C ALA A 317 -34.75 -9.13 -6.84
N ASP A 318 -35.40 -8.04 -7.25
CA ASP A 318 -35.57 -7.64 -8.65
C ASP A 318 -34.22 -7.40 -9.35
N LYS A 319 -33.24 -6.86 -8.62
CA LYS A 319 -31.88 -6.62 -9.12
C LYS A 319 -31.01 -7.88 -9.09
N MET A 320 -31.24 -8.80 -8.15
CA MET A 320 -30.52 -10.09 -8.11
C MET A 320 -30.74 -10.93 -9.38
N ASN A 321 -31.96 -10.90 -9.94
CA ASN A 321 -32.24 -11.63 -11.18
C ASN A 321 -31.45 -11.08 -12.38
N LEU A 322 -31.16 -9.76 -12.39
CA LEU A 322 -30.33 -9.11 -13.41
C LEU A 322 -28.83 -9.44 -13.27
N LEU A 323 -28.42 -9.91 -12.09
CA LEU A 323 -27.05 -10.39 -11.83
C LEU A 323 -26.83 -11.84 -12.30
N GLY A 324 -27.83 -12.47 -12.93
CA GLY A 324 -27.72 -13.82 -13.49
C GLY A 324 -28.15 -14.95 -12.54
N VAL A 325 -28.84 -14.65 -11.44
CA VAL A 325 -29.38 -15.67 -10.53
C VAL A 325 -30.64 -16.27 -11.15
N SER A 326 -30.52 -17.39 -11.87
CA SER A 326 -31.69 -18.24 -12.14
C SER A 326 -32.07 -18.93 -10.83
N GLY A 327 -33.29 -18.68 -10.36
CA GLY A 327 -33.80 -19.23 -9.11
C GLY A 327 -33.71 -20.75 -9.05
N ILE A 328 -33.51 -21.25 -7.82
CA ILE A 328 -33.32 -22.65 -7.36
C ILE A 328 -31.83 -22.98 -7.12
N SER A 329 -31.40 -22.80 -5.87
CA SER A 329 -30.32 -23.56 -5.20
C SER A 329 -29.08 -23.87 -6.04
N SER A 330 -28.47 -22.87 -6.68
CA SER A 330 -27.27 -23.03 -7.50
C SER A 330 -25.96 -22.89 -6.71
N SER A 331 -25.94 -23.21 -5.42
CA SER A 331 -24.70 -23.36 -4.62
C SER A 331 -23.89 -24.61 -5.02
N PHE A 332 -24.29 -25.32 -6.07
CA PHE A 332 -23.78 -26.64 -6.46
C PHE A 332 -23.37 -26.77 -7.93
N MET A 333 -23.33 -25.69 -8.72
CA MET A 333 -22.84 -25.74 -10.10
C MET A 333 -21.54 -24.96 -10.28
N PHE A 334 -20.53 -25.65 -10.82
CA PHE A 334 -19.23 -25.08 -11.18
C PHE A 334 -19.41 -24.00 -12.27
N PRO A 335 -18.89 -22.78 -12.08
CA PRO A 335 -18.84 -21.79 -13.14
C PRO A 335 -18.02 -22.31 -14.33
N GLN A 336 -18.43 -21.99 -15.57
CA GLN A 336 -17.56 -22.14 -16.74
C GLN A 336 -16.30 -21.27 -16.60
N GLU A 337 -15.16 -21.72 -17.14
CA GLU A 337 -13.85 -21.03 -17.01
C GLU A 337 -13.90 -19.55 -17.43
N SER A 338 -14.56 -19.22 -18.55
CA SER A 338 -14.71 -17.83 -19.00
C SER A 338 -15.55 -16.95 -18.07
N THR A 339 -16.45 -17.54 -17.28
CA THR A 339 -17.28 -16.82 -16.29
C THR A 339 -16.47 -16.55 -15.02
N LEU A 340 -15.53 -17.44 -14.69
CA LEU A 340 -14.66 -17.30 -13.53
C LEU A 340 -13.64 -16.17 -13.69
N ASP A 341 -13.00 -16.06 -14.86
CA ASP A 341 -12.03 -14.99 -15.13
C ASP A 341 -12.69 -13.61 -14.95
N ASN A 342 -13.87 -13.42 -15.55
CA ASN A 342 -14.68 -12.23 -15.36
C ASN A 342 -15.02 -11.97 -13.88
N ALA A 343 -15.36 -13.00 -13.10
CA ALA A 343 -15.67 -12.85 -11.68
C ALA A 343 -14.45 -12.42 -10.84
N THR A 344 -13.25 -12.92 -11.16
CA THR A 344 -12.01 -12.51 -10.47
C THR A 344 -11.65 -11.05 -10.74
N GLU A 345 -11.76 -10.59 -12.00
CA GLU A 345 -11.52 -9.19 -12.35
C GLU A 345 -12.58 -8.25 -11.76
N ASN A 346 -13.83 -8.71 -11.71
CA ASN A 346 -14.90 -7.98 -11.03
C ASN A 346 -14.65 -7.87 -9.52
N LEU A 347 -14.13 -8.93 -8.90
CA LEU A 347 -13.74 -8.89 -7.50
C LEU A 347 -12.63 -7.86 -7.28
N SER A 348 -11.60 -7.84 -8.14
CA SER A 348 -10.54 -6.79 -8.14
C SER A 348 -11.12 -5.37 -8.15
N SER A 349 -12.10 -5.16 -9.02
CA SER A 349 -12.75 -3.87 -9.22
C SER A 349 -13.52 -3.44 -7.96
N LEU A 350 -14.16 -4.40 -7.29
CA LEU A 350 -14.85 -4.16 -6.02
C LEU A 350 -13.86 -3.94 -4.88
N GLU A 351 -12.75 -4.66 -4.81
CA GLU A 351 -11.69 -4.45 -3.81
C GLU A 351 -11.15 -3.02 -3.90
N PHE A 352 -10.86 -2.54 -5.11
CA PHE A 352 -10.40 -1.17 -5.33
C PHE A 352 -11.46 -0.15 -4.89
N LEU A 353 -12.73 -0.39 -5.24
CA LEU A 353 -13.85 0.48 -4.86
C LEU A 353 -14.07 0.52 -3.34
N LEU A 354 -14.03 -0.62 -2.65
CA LEU A 354 -14.17 -0.71 -1.20
C LEU A 354 -13.08 0.11 -0.49
N CYS A 355 -11.82 -0.05 -0.91
CA CYS A 355 -10.71 0.74 -0.37
C CYS A 355 -10.90 2.24 -0.61
N PHE A 356 -11.40 2.63 -1.77
CA PHE A 356 -11.62 4.03 -2.11
C PHE A 356 -12.77 4.66 -1.29
N VAL A 357 -13.87 3.92 -1.09
CA VAL A 357 -14.98 4.34 -0.22
C VAL A 357 -14.53 4.50 1.22
N LYS A 358 -13.74 3.54 1.76
CA LYS A 358 -13.13 3.66 3.09
C LYS A 358 -12.25 4.90 3.20
N ARG A 359 -11.36 5.14 2.23
CA ARG A 359 -10.42 6.28 2.24
C ARG A 359 -11.09 7.64 2.15
N THR A 360 -12.14 7.75 1.36
CA THR A 360 -12.87 9.01 1.17
C THR A 360 -13.89 9.28 2.28
N ALA A 361 -14.13 8.31 3.17
CA ALA A 361 -15.07 8.41 4.30
C ALA A 361 -16.45 8.96 3.88
N VAL A 362 -16.95 8.52 2.73
CA VAL A 362 -18.23 8.96 2.17
C VAL A 362 -19.37 8.54 3.09
N ARG A 363 -20.33 9.44 3.32
CA ARG A 363 -21.49 9.19 4.19
C ARG A 363 -22.81 9.06 3.44
N ASP A 364 -22.87 9.55 2.21
CA ASP A 364 -24.09 9.50 1.42
C ASP A 364 -24.27 8.08 0.84
N LYS A 365 -25.21 7.35 1.43
CA LYS A 365 -25.49 5.95 1.11
C LYS A 365 -26.26 5.77 -0.21
N ASP A 366 -26.91 6.84 -0.68
CA ASP A 366 -27.87 6.79 -1.77
C ASP A 366 -27.28 7.14 -3.13
N ILE A 367 -26.02 7.59 -3.17
CA ILE A 367 -25.26 7.77 -4.41
C ILE A 367 -25.16 6.42 -5.15
N SER A 368 -25.46 6.42 -6.45
CA SER A 368 -25.24 5.25 -7.30
C SER A 368 -23.74 4.93 -7.38
N ILE A 369 -23.38 3.66 -7.42
CA ILE A 369 -21.98 3.22 -7.55
C ILE A 369 -21.38 3.82 -8.83
N LYS A 370 -22.18 3.92 -9.90
CA LYS A 370 -21.80 4.52 -11.18
C LYS A 370 -21.46 6.01 -11.04
N ASP A 371 -22.33 6.79 -10.42
CA ASP A 371 -22.11 8.24 -10.22
C ASP A 371 -20.95 8.50 -9.27
N TYR A 372 -20.75 7.62 -8.28
CA TYR A 372 -19.61 7.70 -7.38
C TYR A 372 -18.30 7.49 -8.15
N ILE A 373 -18.21 6.46 -8.98
CA ILE A 373 -17.03 6.18 -9.82
C ILE A 373 -16.73 7.35 -10.76
N SER A 374 -17.75 7.93 -11.41
CA SER A 374 -17.54 9.03 -12.35
C SER A 374 -17.02 10.32 -11.70
N LYS A 375 -17.19 10.50 -10.39
CA LYS A 375 -16.66 11.66 -9.65
C LYS A 375 -15.13 11.60 -9.46
N TRP A 376 -14.51 10.43 -9.64
CA TRP A 376 -13.10 10.22 -9.32
C TRP A 376 -12.30 9.73 -10.52
N MET A 377 -11.37 10.55 -11.00
CA MET A 377 -10.47 10.18 -12.10
C MET A 377 -9.74 8.85 -11.88
N LYS A 378 -9.36 8.54 -10.62
CA LYS A 378 -8.69 7.27 -10.27
C LYS A 378 -9.57 6.04 -10.47
N LEU A 379 -10.90 6.16 -10.42
CA LEU A 379 -11.84 5.05 -10.58
C LEU A 379 -12.33 4.91 -12.03
N SER A 380 -11.97 5.83 -12.92
CA SER A 380 -12.43 5.82 -14.32
C SER A 380 -12.06 4.53 -15.09
N SER A 381 -11.00 3.83 -14.69
CA SER A 381 -10.64 2.53 -15.26
C SER A 381 -11.64 1.41 -14.94
N LEU A 382 -12.47 1.58 -13.90
CA LEU A 382 -13.49 0.59 -13.55
C LEU A 382 -14.64 0.58 -14.56
N SER A 383 -14.96 1.72 -15.18
CA SER A 383 -16.04 1.78 -16.17
C SER A 383 -15.66 1.19 -17.53
N THR A 384 -14.35 1.09 -17.82
CA THR A 384 -13.84 0.47 -19.05
C THR A 384 -13.79 -1.05 -18.98
N HIS A 385 -13.93 -1.63 -17.78
CA HIS A 385 -13.91 -3.09 -17.60
C HIS A 385 -15.26 -3.69 -18.03
N GLU A 386 -15.27 -4.49 -19.10
CA GLU A 386 -16.50 -5.00 -19.69
C GLU A 386 -17.34 -5.81 -18.69
N GLY A 387 -16.69 -6.67 -17.89
CA GLY A 387 -17.35 -7.44 -16.83
C GLY A 387 -17.99 -6.55 -15.76
N PHE A 388 -17.33 -5.47 -15.36
CA PHE A 388 -17.77 -4.63 -14.25
C PHE A 388 -18.85 -3.63 -14.69
N SER A 389 -18.80 -3.21 -15.95
CA SER A 389 -19.79 -2.33 -16.57
C SER A 389 -21.22 -2.87 -16.45
N LYS A 390 -21.39 -4.21 -16.45
CA LYS A 390 -22.69 -4.88 -16.24
C LYS A 390 -23.29 -4.52 -14.88
N PHE A 391 -22.49 -4.53 -13.82
CA PHE A 391 -22.95 -4.15 -12.48
C PHE A 391 -23.30 -2.67 -12.38
N LEU A 392 -22.54 -1.81 -13.07
CA LEU A 392 -22.80 -0.37 -13.10
C LEU A 392 -24.13 -0.01 -13.76
N ASN A 393 -24.68 -0.89 -14.60
CA ASN A 393 -25.96 -0.67 -15.27
C ASN A 393 -27.18 -1.10 -14.42
N ILE A 394 -26.99 -1.81 -13.29
CA ILE A 394 -28.07 -2.32 -12.43
C ILE A 394 -28.55 -1.26 -11.40
N ASP A 395 -28.06 -0.01 -11.51
CA ASP A 395 -28.39 1.11 -10.63
C ASP A 395 -28.23 0.76 -9.14
N LEU A 396 -27.13 0.07 -8.80
CA LEU A 396 -26.81 -0.22 -7.40
C LEU A 396 -26.22 1.04 -6.75
N ARG A 397 -26.68 1.31 -5.52
CA ARG A 397 -26.18 2.39 -4.65
C ARG A 397 -25.08 1.91 -3.68
N LEU A 398 -24.32 2.85 -3.11
CA LEU A 398 -23.24 2.54 -2.14
C LEU A 398 -23.70 1.72 -0.92
N LYS A 399 -24.97 1.83 -0.52
CA LYS A 399 -25.56 0.97 0.51
C LYS A 399 -25.61 -0.53 0.16
N HIS A 400 -25.45 -0.91 -1.11
CA HIS A 400 -25.43 -2.33 -1.52
C HIS A 400 -24.02 -2.85 -1.78
N LEU A 401 -22.98 -2.03 -1.54
CA LEU A 401 -21.61 -2.33 -1.96
C LEU A 401 -21.05 -3.59 -1.29
N VAL A 402 -21.28 -3.77 0.00
CA VAL A 402 -20.81 -4.97 0.72
C VAL A 402 -21.55 -6.21 0.23
N ALA A 403 -22.87 -6.13 0.03
CA ALA A 403 -23.64 -7.26 -0.50
C ALA A 403 -23.21 -7.64 -1.93
N LEU A 404 -22.84 -6.66 -2.76
CA LEU A 404 -22.30 -6.89 -4.10
C LEU A 404 -20.92 -7.57 -4.05
N TYR A 405 -20.05 -7.14 -3.13
CA TYR A 405 -18.77 -7.80 -2.90
C TYR A 405 -18.94 -9.27 -2.52
N GLU A 406 -19.76 -9.53 -1.49
CA GLU A 406 -20.02 -10.89 -1.02
C GLU A 406 -20.64 -11.78 -2.12
N PHE A 407 -21.53 -11.22 -2.96
CA PHE A 407 -22.11 -11.93 -4.09
C PHE A 407 -21.08 -12.36 -5.14
N VAL A 408 -20.14 -11.49 -5.50
CA VAL A 408 -19.08 -11.82 -6.48
C VAL A 408 -18.02 -12.73 -5.84
N GLU A 409 -17.70 -12.51 -4.57
CA GLU A 409 -16.81 -13.36 -3.78
C GLU A 409 -17.28 -14.83 -3.82
N GLU A 410 -18.57 -15.08 -3.54
CA GLU A 410 -19.14 -16.43 -3.49
C GLU A 410 -19.00 -17.21 -4.81
N GLN A 411 -18.93 -16.53 -5.96
CA GLN A 411 -18.73 -17.14 -7.28
C GLN A 411 -17.29 -17.61 -7.51
N VAL A 412 -16.31 -16.98 -6.85
CA VAL A 412 -14.88 -17.25 -7.04
C VAL A 412 -14.35 -18.24 -6.01
N VAL A 413 -14.93 -18.22 -4.80
CA VAL A 413 -14.38 -18.92 -3.64
C VAL A 413 -14.27 -20.44 -3.85
N ASP A 414 -15.26 -21.09 -4.46
CA ASP A 414 -15.29 -22.57 -4.59
C ASP A 414 -14.11 -23.15 -5.37
N VAL A 415 -13.55 -22.37 -6.30
CA VAL A 415 -12.37 -22.76 -7.05
C VAL A 415 -11.12 -22.53 -6.21
N LYS A 416 -11.04 -21.41 -5.48
CA LYS A 416 -9.84 -20.98 -4.76
C LYS A 416 -9.58 -21.78 -3.48
N ILE A 417 -10.62 -22.15 -2.73
CA ILE A 417 -10.45 -22.87 -1.45
C ILE A 417 -9.84 -24.26 -1.61
N LYS A 418 -9.93 -24.86 -2.80
CA LYS A 418 -9.33 -26.18 -3.09
C LYS A 418 -7.80 -26.14 -3.06
N TYR A 419 -7.22 -24.98 -3.36
CA TYR A 419 -5.78 -24.76 -3.49
C TYR A 419 -5.13 -24.18 -2.23
N ILE A 420 -5.85 -24.09 -1.10
CA ILE A 420 -5.22 -23.69 0.15
C ILE A 420 -4.17 -24.73 0.56
N HIS A 421 -3.16 -24.26 1.29
CA HIS A 421 -2.03 -25.09 1.70
C HIS A 421 -2.47 -26.28 2.58
N GLU A 422 -1.78 -27.42 2.43
CA GLU A 422 -2.12 -28.69 3.08
C GLU A 422 -2.15 -28.61 4.60
N LYS A 423 -1.36 -27.69 5.17
CA LYS A 423 -1.32 -27.36 6.60
C LYS A 423 -2.68 -26.93 7.20
N TYR A 424 -3.65 -26.54 6.36
CA TYR A 424 -5.01 -26.18 6.76
C TYR A 424 -6.06 -27.27 6.46
N LYS A 425 -5.60 -28.49 6.13
CA LYS A 425 -6.42 -29.65 5.78
C LYS A 425 -6.21 -30.83 6.72
N GLU A 426 -5.74 -30.59 7.94
CA GLU A 426 -5.60 -31.65 8.94
C GLU A 426 -6.96 -32.29 9.25
N GLU A 427 -6.99 -33.62 9.29
CA GLU A 427 -8.21 -34.39 9.55
C GLU A 427 -8.81 -34.07 10.93
N LEU A 428 -10.13 -33.98 10.97
CA LEU A 428 -10.87 -33.82 12.22
C LEU A 428 -10.82 -35.10 13.07
N SER A 429 -10.52 -34.91 14.36
CA SER A 429 -10.69 -35.97 15.37
C SER A 429 -12.16 -36.34 15.58
N ALA A 430 -12.40 -37.49 16.22
CA ALA A 430 -13.75 -37.92 16.58
C ALA A 430 -14.47 -36.92 17.49
N ASP A 431 -13.72 -36.29 18.41
CA ASP A 431 -14.25 -35.29 19.34
C ASP A 431 -14.62 -34.00 18.61
N MET A 432 -13.81 -33.57 17.64
CA MET A 432 -14.11 -32.40 16.78
C MET A 432 -15.37 -32.64 15.94
N LYS A 433 -15.50 -33.82 15.31
CA LYS A 433 -16.70 -34.18 14.55
C LYS A 433 -17.94 -34.17 15.44
N THR A 434 -17.82 -34.66 16.68
CA THR A 434 -18.92 -34.66 17.66
C THR A 434 -19.30 -33.24 18.07
N ALA A 435 -18.31 -32.36 18.29
CA ALA A 435 -18.54 -30.96 18.61
C ALA A 435 -19.31 -30.24 17.48
N ILE A 436 -18.90 -30.42 16.22
CA ILE A 436 -19.63 -29.86 15.06
C ILE A 436 -21.08 -30.37 15.03
N MET A 437 -21.31 -31.67 15.20
CA MET A 437 -22.66 -32.25 15.19
C MET A 437 -23.56 -31.75 16.34
N ASN A 438 -22.96 -31.30 17.45
CA ASN A 438 -23.71 -30.75 18.58
C ASN A 438 -24.09 -29.29 18.37
N SER A 439 -23.21 -28.52 17.73
CA SER A 439 -23.32 -27.08 17.51
C SER A 439 -24.11 -26.68 16.27
N VAL A 440 -24.10 -27.52 15.23
CA VAL A 440 -24.64 -27.22 13.91
C VAL A 440 -25.95 -27.95 13.63
N ASP A 441 -26.94 -27.24 13.11
CA ASP A 441 -28.22 -27.80 12.68
C ASP A 441 -28.18 -28.24 11.21
N PHE A 442 -28.21 -29.55 11.02
CA PHE A 442 -28.24 -30.21 9.71
C PHE A 442 -29.65 -30.61 9.25
N LYS A 443 -30.65 -30.52 10.14
CA LYS A 443 -32.02 -30.98 9.87
C LYS A 443 -32.93 -29.78 10.10
N GLN A 444 -33.46 -29.20 9.02
CA GLN A 444 -34.44 -28.10 9.05
C GLN A 444 -35.80 -28.50 9.72
N GLN A 445 -35.78 -29.07 10.93
CA GLN A 445 -36.92 -29.62 11.66
C GLN A 445 -36.95 -29.07 13.09
N THR A 446 -37.92 -28.16 13.31
CA THR A 446 -38.94 -28.07 14.41
C THR A 446 -38.65 -28.58 15.83
N THR A 447 -37.41 -28.84 16.19
CA THR A 447 -37.01 -29.15 17.56
C THR A 447 -36.38 -27.88 18.14
N MET A 448 -36.82 -27.44 19.32
CA MET A 448 -36.35 -26.24 20.05
C MET A 448 -34.87 -26.30 20.48
N LYS A 449 -33.99 -26.93 19.69
CA LYS A 449 -32.55 -26.92 19.93
C LYS A 449 -31.97 -25.67 19.27
N ILE A 450 -31.51 -24.74 20.10
CA ILE A 450 -30.77 -23.57 19.65
C ILE A 450 -29.46 -24.08 19.04
N ALA A 451 -29.27 -23.89 17.73
CA ALA A 451 -28.15 -24.42 16.96
C ALA A 451 -27.84 -23.49 15.77
N ILE A 452 -26.60 -23.54 15.29
CA ILE A 452 -26.12 -22.73 14.16
C ILE A 452 -26.57 -23.40 12.84
N PRO A 453 -27.22 -22.70 11.89
CA PRO A 453 -27.60 -23.30 10.61
C PRO A 453 -26.39 -23.83 9.84
N ALA A 454 -26.46 -25.06 9.33
CA ALA A 454 -25.35 -25.71 8.62
C ALA A 454 -24.87 -24.92 7.39
N GLU A 455 -25.78 -24.33 6.62
CA GLU A 455 -25.42 -23.52 5.46
C GLU A 455 -24.64 -22.26 5.87
N ALA A 456 -25.03 -21.63 6.99
CA ALA A 456 -24.33 -20.45 7.51
C ALA A 456 -22.95 -20.80 8.10
N PHE A 457 -22.85 -21.96 8.78
CA PHE A 457 -21.57 -22.47 9.28
C PHE A 457 -20.59 -22.77 8.13
N ALA A 458 -21.05 -23.49 7.10
CA ALA A 458 -20.26 -23.79 5.92
C ALA A 458 -19.81 -22.51 5.19
N LEU A 459 -20.71 -21.52 5.05
CA LEU A 459 -20.38 -20.25 4.41
C LEU A 459 -19.32 -19.46 5.20
N ALA A 460 -19.42 -19.43 6.53
CA ALA A 460 -18.45 -18.72 7.36
C ALA A 460 -17.05 -19.34 7.26
N LEU A 461 -16.95 -20.68 7.26
CA LEU A 461 -15.69 -21.39 7.02
C LEU A 461 -15.15 -21.12 5.61
N LYS A 462 -16.02 -21.16 4.60
CA LYS A 462 -15.70 -20.88 3.20
C LYS A 462 -15.12 -19.47 3.03
N ARG A 463 -15.76 -18.45 3.61
CA ARG A 463 -15.27 -17.06 3.61
C ARG A 463 -13.95 -16.94 4.38
N PHE A 464 -13.81 -17.62 5.53
CA PHE A 464 -12.57 -17.59 6.31
C PHE A 464 -11.38 -18.16 5.52
N MET A 465 -11.54 -19.32 4.88
CA MET A 465 -10.51 -19.92 4.03
C MET A 465 -10.07 -18.97 2.92
N PHE A 466 -11.03 -18.39 2.19
CA PHE A 466 -10.74 -17.50 1.07
C PHE A 466 -10.01 -16.21 1.51
N ARG A 467 -10.54 -15.53 2.53
CA ARG A 467 -10.05 -14.22 2.97
C ARG A 467 -8.72 -14.30 3.71
N PHE A 468 -8.45 -15.39 4.44
CA PHE A 468 -7.32 -15.44 5.37
C PHE A 468 -6.31 -16.57 5.11
N LEU A 469 -6.71 -17.70 4.51
CA LEU A 469 -5.85 -18.89 4.39
C LEU A 469 -5.17 -19.05 3.02
N THR A 470 -5.63 -18.32 2.00
CA THR A 470 -5.08 -18.42 0.63
C THR A 470 -3.59 -18.05 0.51
N LEU A 471 -3.06 -17.24 1.44
CA LEU A 471 -1.68 -16.71 1.38
C LEU A 471 -0.77 -17.20 2.52
N GLU A 472 -1.16 -18.28 3.21
CA GLU A 472 -0.31 -18.96 4.20
C GLU A 472 0.12 -18.16 5.44
N ASN A 473 -0.55 -17.04 5.74
CA ASN A 473 -0.14 -16.12 6.79
C ASN A 473 -0.62 -16.49 8.21
N GLN A 474 -1.53 -17.47 8.35
CA GLN A 474 -2.15 -17.81 9.62
C GLN A 474 -1.48 -19.00 10.31
N LYS A 475 -1.41 -18.96 11.64
CA LYS A 475 -0.83 -20.06 12.44
C LYS A 475 -1.82 -21.21 12.57
N GLU A 476 -1.38 -22.41 12.20
CA GLU A 476 -2.19 -23.63 12.15
C GLU A 476 -2.80 -24.02 13.50
N LYS A 477 -2.04 -23.82 14.59
CA LYS A 477 -2.43 -24.24 15.95
C LYS A 477 -3.31 -23.23 16.69
N GLU A 478 -3.65 -22.11 16.06
CA GLU A 478 -4.55 -21.14 16.68
C GLU A 478 -5.98 -21.68 16.68
N PRO A 479 -6.76 -21.46 17.75
CA PRO A 479 -8.16 -21.88 17.79
C PRO A 479 -9.01 -21.10 16.79
N LEU A 480 -9.85 -21.80 16.05
CA LEU A 480 -10.67 -21.23 14.98
C LEU A 480 -11.73 -20.25 15.51
N TYR A 481 -12.21 -20.45 16.74
CA TYR A 481 -13.20 -19.58 17.37
C TYR A 481 -12.72 -18.12 17.51
N VAL A 482 -11.40 -17.88 17.63
CA VAL A 482 -10.82 -16.53 17.74
C VAL A 482 -11.18 -15.67 16.53
N TYR A 483 -11.25 -16.28 15.35
CA TYR A 483 -11.61 -15.62 14.10
C TYR A 483 -13.11 -15.65 13.86
N LEU A 484 -13.74 -16.81 14.05
CA LEU A 484 -15.15 -17.00 13.70
C LEU A 484 -16.09 -16.32 14.70
N GLN A 485 -15.66 -15.99 15.91
CA GLN A 485 -16.47 -15.21 16.85
C GLN A 485 -16.24 -13.68 16.72
N ASP A 486 -15.23 -13.22 15.96
CA ASP A 486 -15.02 -11.79 15.72
C ASP A 486 -15.99 -11.29 14.64
N SER A 487 -17.07 -10.64 15.06
CA SER A 487 -18.10 -10.11 14.14
C SER A 487 -17.58 -9.03 13.20
N SER A 488 -16.48 -8.35 13.56
CA SER A 488 -15.85 -7.34 12.69
C SER A 488 -15.22 -7.95 11.42
N LEU A 489 -14.98 -9.27 11.39
CA LEU A 489 -14.45 -9.96 10.20
C LEU A 489 -15.53 -10.27 9.16
N ASN A 490 -16.82 -10.07 9.48
CA ASN A 490 -17.95 -10.23 8.56
C ASN A 490 -17.98 -11.60 7.85
N LEU A 491 -17.67 -12.66 8.59
CA LEU A 491 -17.64 -14.04 8.08
C LEU A 491 -19.05 -14.65 8.01
N TRP A 492 -19.93 -14.25 8.92
CA TRP A 492 -21.27 -14.81 9.04
C TRP A 492 -22.32 -13.99 8.28
N PRO A 493 -23.38 -14.63 7.76
CA PRO A 493 -24.60 -13.94 7.34
C PRO A 493 -25.18 -13.10 8.48
N SER A 494 -25.79 -11.95 8.13
CA SER A 494 -26.48 -11.10 9.10
C SER A 494 -27.71 -11.75 9.74
N THR A 495 -28.15 -12.91 9.24
CA THR A 495 -29.26 -13.70 9.79
C THR A 495 -28.88 -14.50 11.03
N VAL A 496 -27.58 -14.71 11.29
CA VAL A 496 -27.09 -15.47 12.45
C VAL A 496 -26.72 -14.50 13.59
N PRO A 497 -27.36 -14.58 14.77
CA PRO A 497 -27.03 -13.70 15.89
C PRO A 497 -25.63 -13.96 16.46
N GLU A 498 -24.87 -12.91 16.79
CA GLU A 498 -23.52 -13.03 17.36
C GLU A 498 -23.50 -13.86 18.64
N LYS A 499 -24.49 -13.66 19.52
CA LYS A 499 -24.62 -14.43 20.78
C LYS A 499 -24.71 -15.94 20.54
N LEU A 500 -25.41 -16.35 19.48
CA LEU A 500 -25.54 -17.76 19.10
C LEU A 500 -24.18 -18.36 18.72
N ILE A 501 -23.37 -17.60 18.00
CA ILE A 501 -22.03 -18.02 17.56
C ILE A 501 -21.11 -18.13 18.77
N TYR A 502 -21.13 -17.13 19.67
CA TYR A 502 -20.30 -17.12 20.87
C TYR A 502 -20.58 -18.32 21.79
N GLU A 503 -21.86 -18.68 21.97
CA GLU A 503 -22.27 -19.75 22.88
C GLU A 503 -22.07 -21.16 22.30
N LEU A 504 -22.16 -21.33 20.98
CA LEU A 504 -22.23 -22.65 20.36
C LEU A 504 -21.04 -23.03 19.48
N PHE A 505 -20.19 -22.09 19.07
CA PHE A 505 -19.09 -22.44 18.15
C PHE A 505 -18.12 -23.45 18.80
N PRO A 506 -17.70 -24.52 18.10
CA PRO A 506 -16.81 -25.52 18.68
C PRO A 506 -15.43 -24.95 19.07
N GLU A 507 -15.08 -25.00 20.37
CA GLU A 507 -13.82 -24.46 20.90
C GLU A 507 -12.59 -25.29 20.52
N ASN A 508 -12.78 -26.59 20.24
CA ASN A 508 -11.69 -27.53 19.96
C ASN A 508 -11.22 -27.53 18.49
N LEU A 509 -11.82 -26.72 17.62
CA LEU A 509 -11.40 -26.60 16.22
C LEU A 509 -10.18 -25.67 16.11
N LEU A 510 -9.17 -26.12 15.39
CA LEU A 510 -7.99 -25.32 15.06
C LEU A 510 -8.07 -24.80 13.63
N VAL A 511 -7.29 -23.76 13.32
CA VAL A 511 -7.12 -23.25 11.96
C VAL A 511 -6.65 -24.37 11.01
N ALA A 512 -5.83 -25.31 11.50
CA ALA A 512 -5.37 -26.49 10.75
C ALA A 512 -6.51 -27.38 10.24
N ASN A 513 -7.68 -27.41 10.91
CA ASN A 513 -8.80 -28.28 10.57
C ASN A 513 -9.88 -27.60 9.71
N THR A 514 -9.66 -26.36 9.28
CA THR A 514 -10.70 -25.53 8.65
C THR A 514 -11.30 -26.20 7.41
N TYR A 515 -10.47 -26.76 6.53
CA TYR A 515 -10.95 -27.39 5.30
C TYR A 515 -11.76 -28.65 5.58
N ASP A 516 -11.26 -29.53 6.46
CA ASP A 516 -11.94 -30.78 6.78
C ASP A 516 -13.25 -30.53 7.55
N ALA A 517 -13.32 -29.46 8.38
CA ALA A 517 -14.56 -28.96 8.98
C ALA A 517 -15.59 -28.52 7.94
N TYR A 518 -15.15 -27.78 6.92
CA TYR A 518 -16.00 -27.37 5.80
C TYR A 518 -16.51 -28.57 5.01
N ASP A 519 -15.60 -29.45 4.55
CA ASP A 519 -15.93 -30.64 3.76
C ASP A 519 -16.84 -31.60 4.53
N PHE A 520 -16.58 -31.85 5.82
CA PHE A 520 -17.46 -32.63 6.68
C PHE A 520 -18.88 -32.05 6.75
N THR A 521 -18.99 -30.73 6.93
CA THR A 521 -20.29 -30.03 6.99
C THR A 521 -21.04 -30.14 5.65
N MET A 522 -20.34 -29.96 4.54
CA MET A 522 -20.91 -30.05 3.19
C MET A 522 -21.39 -31.47 2.86
N ARG A 523 -20.59 -32.51 3.13
CA ARG A 523 -21.00 -33.91 2.94
C ARG A 523 -22.24 -34.26 3.75
N ARG A 524 -22.37 -33.71 4.96
CA ARG A 524 -23.55 -33.91 5.82
C ARG A 524 -24.79 -33.23 5.25
N LEU A 525 -24.65 -32.00 4.74
CA LEU A 525 -25.73 -31.30 4.02
C LEU A 525 -26.21 -32.13 2.82
N GLU A 526 -25.31 -32.63 1.98
CA GLU A 526 -25.67 -33.46 0.82
C GLU A 526 -26.40 -34.75 1.23
N GLN A 527 -25.95 -35.40 2.31
CA GLN A 527 -26.62 -36.57 2.88
C GLN A 527 -28.04 -36.25 3.38
N THR A 528 -28.25 -35.12 4.06
CA THR A 528 -29.58 -34.74 4.54
C THR A 528 -30.51 -34.30 3.40
N PHE A 529 -29.99 -33.61 2.37
CA PHE A 529 -30.75 -33.28 1.16
C PHE A 529 -31.20 -34.53 0.39
N SER A 530 -30.31 -35.50 0.19
CA SER A 530 -30.64 -36.76 -0.51
C SER A 530 -31.68 -37.59 0.25
N LEU A 531 -31.59 -37.67 1.58
CA LEU A 531 -32.59 -38.35 2.43
C LEU A 531 -33.95 -37.65 2.37
N THR A 532 -33.99 -36.32 2.38
CA THR A 532 -35.24 -35.55 2.34
C THR A 532 -35.92 -35.64 0.97
N THR A 533 -35.14 -35.66 -0.11
CA THR A 533 -35.63 -35.81 -1.49
C THR A 533 -36.21 -37.20 -1.72
N ASN A 534 -35.53 -38.25 -1.23
CA ASN A 534 -36.00 -39.64 -1.27
C ASN A 534 -37.27 -39.87 -0.42
N GLN A 535 -37.42 -39.14 0.70
CA GLN A 535 -38.65 -39.16 1.50
C GLN A 535 -39.82 -38.46 0.79
N ARG A 536 -39.58 -37.31 0.14
CA ARG A 536 -40.60 -36.63 -0.69
C ARG A 536 -41.06 -37.50 -1.87
N THR A 537 -40.15 -38.15 -2.60
CA THR A 537 -40.51 -39.07 -3.68
C THR A 537 -41.31 -40.26 -3.16
N ARG A 538 -40.94 -40.84 -2.02
CA ARG A 538 -41.71 -41.93 -1.38
C ARG A 538 -43.12 -41.51 -0.95
N LEU A 539 -43.29 -40.29 -0.44
CA LEU A 539 -44.60 -39.75 -0.06
C LEU A 539 -45.50 -39.51 -1.27
N VAL A 540 -44.95 -39.01 -2.39
CA VAL A 540 -45.68 -38.84 -3.66
C VAL A 540 -46.07 -40.19 -4.27
N THR A 541 -45.19 -41.19 -4.26
CA THR A 541 -45.56 -42.55 -4.72
C THR A 541 -46.59 -43.23 -3.82
N ASN A 542 -46.59 -42.92 -2.52
CA ASN A 542 -47.58 -43.45 -1.57
C ASN A 542 -48.93 -42.73 -1.65
N SER A 543 -48.97 -41.45 -2.03
CA SER A 543 -50.24 -40.74 -2.31
C SER A 543 -50.88 -41.24 -3.61
N VAL A 544 -50.09 -41.43 -4.67
CA VAL A 544 -50.57 -42.00 -5.95
C VAL A 544 -51.10 -43.43 -5.77
N ASN A 545 -50.46 -44.24 -4.90
CA ASN A 545 -50.94 -45.60 -4.55
C ASN A 545 -52.17 -45.61 -3.63
N ARG A 546 -52.43 -44.53 -2.87
CA ARG A 546 -53.66 -44.39 -2.07
C ARG A 546 -54.85 -43.94 -2.91
N ASP A 547 -54.64 -43.05 -3.88
CA ASP A 547 -55.69 -42.62 -4.79
C ASP A 547 -56.11 -43.76 -5.74
N THR A 548 -55.17 -44.55 -6.26
CA THR A 548 -55.50 -45.75 -7.07
C THR A 548 -56.19 -46.87 -6.28
N ARG A 549 -56.08 -46.92 -4.94
CA ARG A 549 -56.84 -47.85 -4.10
C ARG A 549 -58.22 -47.31 -3.69
N ARG A 550 -58.43 -46.00 -3.64
CA ARG A 550 -59.76 -45.40 -3.39
C ARG A 550 -60.68 -45.52 -4.60
N PHE A 551 -60.16 -45.48 -5.83
CA PHE A 551 -60.97 -45.65 -7.04
C PHE A 551 -61.35 -47.10 -7.38
N ARG A 552 -61.00 -48.09 -6.54
CA ARG A 552 -61.29 -49.52 -6.80
C ARG A 552 -62.42 -50.13 -5.97
N PHE A 553 -63.08 -49.37 -5.09
CA PHE A 553 -64.14 -49.90 -4.21
C PHE A 553 -65.54 -49.27 -4.38
N ASP A 554 -65.74 -48.37 -5.36
CA ASP A 554 -67.07 -47.77 -5.65
C ASP A 554 -67.73 -48.31 -6.94
N TYR A 555 -67.31 -49.48 -7.43
CA TYR A 555 -68.04 -50.22 -8.46
C TYR A 555 -68.05 -51.72 -8.13
N MET A 556 -68.95 -52.10 -7.22
CA MET A 556 -69.57 -53.43 -7.20
C MET A 556 -70.95 -53.38 -6.56
#